data_AF-A0A9W7EUJ7-F1
#
_entry.id   AF-A0A9W7EUJ7-F1
#
_cell.length_a   1.000
_cell.length_b   1.000
_cell.length_c   1.000
_cell.angle_alpha   90.00
_cell.angle_beta   90.00
_cell.angle_gamma   90.00
#
_symmetry.space_group_name_H-M   'P 1'
#
loop_
_entity.id
_entity.type
_entity.pdbx_description
1 polymer ?
#
loop_
_entity_poly.entity_id
_entity_poly.type
_entity_poly.pdbx_seq_one_letter_code
_entity_poly.pdbx_strand_id
1 'polypeptide(L)'
;MHLPAASIHVFPSFLSSSSCISLLVSCSVLSNWTSSQTSHANFSTKDISLLDHTSLMEQFNSTDVYDKIEEAYKMIPSRSNGRTNARSPLSFLDLFVVKYTAGDFDELNMHRDGSLISFTLPLSEEHEGGGTTFECLQDDGDDHDRVLVHGVNTDWGEVKNGTVHARAGTLVVHSGKMMHGGGKVTKNNRYVLVGFLHVESKDEDMFRLCKRLARFDAPEKRGYSAEDLLP
;
A
#
# COMPACT_ATOMS: atom_id res chain seq x y z
N MET A 1 9.06 -18.37 -13.67
CA MET A 1 9.42 -18.19 -12.25
C MET A 1 8.21 -17.65 -11.52
N HIS A 2 7.54 -18.47 -10.70
CA HIS A 2 6.34 -18.08 -9.95
C HIS A 2 6.73 -17.18 -8.77
N LEU A 3 6.17 -15.97 -8.69
CA LEU A 3 6.25 -15.14 -7.48
C LEU A 3 5.31 -15.74 -6.42
N PRO A 4 5.74 -15.85 -5.15
CA PRO A 4 4.87 -16.31 -4.07
C PRO A 4 3.65 -15.40 -3.91
N ALA A 5 2.56 -15.95 -3.37
CA ALA A 5 1.32 -15.19 -3.18
C ALA A 5 1.52 -14.02 -2.21
N ALA A 6 2.34 -14.19 -1.16
CA ALA A 6 2.70 -13.16 -0.20
C ALA A 6 3.97 -12.46 -0.68
N SER A 7 3.82 -11.47 -1.55
CA SER A 7 4.93 -10.65 -2.01
C SER A 7 4.74 -9.22 -1.53
N ILE A 8 5.72 -8.71 -0.79
CA ILE A 8 5.83 -7.31 -0.40
C ILE A 8 6.92 -6.72 -1.28
N HIS A 9 6.58 -5.71 -2.08
CA HIS A 9 7.52 -5.07 -2.99
C HIS A 9 7.92 -3.72 -2.44
N VAL A 10 9.22 -3.47 -2.39
CA VAL A 10 9.79 -2.25 -1.82
C VAL A 10 10.56 -1.52 -2.91
N PHE A 11 10.17 -0.28 -3.18
CA PHE A 11 10.82 0.62 -4.11
C PHE A 11 11.47 1.75 -3.32
N PRO A 12 12.79 1.66 -3.05
CA PRO A 12 13.52 2.69 -2.33
C PRO A 12 13.50 4.00 -3.09
N SER A 13 13.50 5.12 -2.36
CA SER A 13 13.66 6.47 -2.95
C SER A 13 12.64 6.78 -4.06
N PHE A 14 11.41 6.27 -3.92
CA PHE A 14 10.32 6.54 -4.86
C PHE A 14 9.94 8.03 -4.87
N LEU A 15 9.83 8.63 -3.69
CA LEU A 15 9.81 10.10 -3.52
C LEU A 15 11.11 10.58 -2.87
N SER A 16 11.56 11.76 -3.28
CA SER A 16 12.65 12.45 -2.60
C SER A 16 12.17 13.04 -1.27
N SER A 17 13.10 13.28 -0.33
CA SER A 17 12.76 13.93 0.94
C SER A 17 12.09 15.30 0.76
N SER A 18 12.50 16.08 -0.25
CA SER A 18 11.86 17.37 -0.55
C SER A 18 10.43 17.21 -1.07
N SER A 19 10.16 16.17 -1.88
CA SER A 19 8.80 15.87 -2.34
C SER A 19 7.90 15.41 -1.20
N CYS A 20 8.41 14.57 -0.29
CA CYS A 20 7.68 14.18 0.93
C CYS A 20 7.32 15.40 1.78
N ILE A 21 8.29 16.29 2.03
CA ILE A 21 8.07 17.53 2.81
C ILE A 21 7.06 18.43 2.11
N SER A 22 7.19 18.64 0.79
CA SER A 22 6.26 19.48 0.02
C SER A 22 4.81 18.97 0.12
N LEU A 23 4.62 17.66 -0.01
CA LEU A 23 3.30 17.04 0.11
C LEU A 23 2.73 17.21 1.53
N LEU A 24 3.56 17.02 2.57
CA LEU A 24 3.14 17.23 3.96
C LEU A 24 2.81 18.69 4.27
N VAL A 25 3.61 19.64 3.77
CA VAL A 25 3.33 21.08 3.91
C VAL A 25 1.98 21.39 3.27
N SER A 26 1.73 20.88 2.06
CA SER A 26 0.45 21.05 1.37
C SER A 26 -0.72 20.42 2.13
N CYS A 27 -0.53 19.26 2.77
CA CYS A 27 -1.55 18.67 3.64
C CYS A 27 -1.78 19.50 4.91
N SER A 28 -0.74 20.11 5.48
CA SER A 28 -0.83 20.85 6.74
C SER A 28 -1.62 22.17 6.65
N VAL A 29 -1.65 22.78 5.47
CA VAL A 29 -2.48 23.98 5.20
C VAL A 29 -3.95 23.65 4.99
N LEU A 30 -4.30 22.37 4.82
CA LEU A 30 -5.69 21.91 4.74
C LEU A 30 -6.23 21.70 6.17
N SER A 31 -7.36 22.33 6.48
CA SER A 31 -7.96 22.29 7.83
C SER A 31 -8.78 21.04 8.12
N ASN A 32 -8.90 20.12 7.15
CA ASN A 32 -9.90 19.06 7.16
C ASN A 32 -9.27 17.67 7.34
N TRP A 33 -8.47 17.49 8.39
CA TRP A 33 -8.11 16.13 8.83
C TRP A 33 -9.37 15.45 9.35
N THR A 34 -9.99 14.63 8.52
CA THR A 34 -11.23 13.93 8.87
C THR A 34 -10.91 12.66 9.63
N SER A 35 -11.73 12.33 10.63
CA SER A 35 -11.88 10.93 11.01
C SER A 35 -12.68 10.27 9.89
N SER A 36 -12.05 9.65 8.90
CA SER A 36 -12.83 8.97 7.87
C SER A 36 -13.58 7.81 8.54
N GLN A 37 -14.90 7.95 8.65
CA GLN A 37 -15.83 6.83 8.85
C GLN A 37 -16.39 6.35 7.50
N THR A 38 -16.02 7.03 6.41
CA THR A 38 -16.73 6.97 5.13
C THR A 38 -16.02 6.19 4.03
N SER A 39 -14.75 5.81 4.19
CA SER A 39 -13.98 5.15 3.12
C SER A 39 -13.51 3.74 3.47
N HIS A 40 -13.56 3.36 4.75
CA HIS A 40 -13.17 2.04 5.23
C HIS A 40 -14.28 1.53 6.14
N ALA A 41 -15.07 0.57 5.67
CA ALA A 41 -16.27 0.10 6.38
C ALA A 41 -16.01 -0.37 7.84
N ASN A 42 -14.74 -0.56 8.24
CA ASN A 42 -14.38 -1.20 9.52
C ASN A 42 -13.33 -0.47 10.38
N PHE A 43 -12.56 0.52 9.89
CA PHE A 43 -11.48 1.17 10.67
C PHE A 43 -11.37 2.67 10.37
N SER A 44 -11.45 3.51 11.42
CA SER A 44 -11.36 4.96 11.27
C SER A 44 -9.91 5.43 11.37
N THR A 45 -9.49 6.30 10.45
CA THR A 45 -8.18 6.97 10.46
C THR A 45 -8.33 8.50 10.53
N LYS A 46 -7.31 9.21 11.05
CA LYS A 46 -7.19 10.66 10.91
C LYS A 46 -6.44 10.96 9.62
N ASP A 47 -7.16 11.39 8.58
CA ASP A 47 -6.62 11.44 7.22
C ASP A 47 -7.05 12.67 6.41
N ILE A 48 -6.35 12.87 5.29
CA ILE A 48 -6.69 13.78 4.19
C ILE A 48 -6.68 12.98 2.90
N SER A 49 -7.82 12.94 2.21
CA SER A 49 -7.96 12.39 0.86
C SER A 49 -7.24 13.27 -0.18
N LEU A 50 -6.34 12.69 -0.96
CA LEU A 50 -5.72 13.34 -2.11
C LEU A 50 -6.71 13.46 -3.27
N LEU A 51 -7.65 12.53 -3.41
CA LEU A 51 -8.61 12.50 -4.51
C LEU A 51 -9.53 13.73 -4.52
N ASP A 52 -9.76 14.32 -3.35
CA ASP A 52 -10.56 15.54 -3.19
C ASP A 52 -9.79 16.84 -3.50
N HIS A 53 -8.49 16.74 -3.78
CA HIS A 53 -7.59 17.89 -3.90
C HIS A 53 -6.68 17.79 -5.14
N THR A 54 -7.08 18.45 -6.23
CA THR A 54 -6.32 18.49 -7.50
C THR A 54 -4.86 18.90 -7.31
N SER A 55 -4.58 19.87 -6.45
CA SER A 55 -3.21 20.33 -6.18
C SER A 55 -2.32 19.29 -5.50
N LEU A 56 -2.91 18.38 -4.70
CA LEU A 56 -2.17 17.27 -4.10
C LEU A 56 -1.96 16.14 -5.13
N MET A 57 -2.97 15.87 -5.96
CA MET A 57 -2.86 14.90 -7.06
C MET A 57 -1.77 15.28 -8.06
N GLU A 58 -1.68 16.56 -8.43
CA GLU A 58 -0.63 17.09 -9.32
C GLU A 58 0.77 16.94 -8.72
N GLN A 59 0.91 17.08 -7.39
CA GLN A 59 2.19 16.89 -6.71
C GLN A 59 2.65 15.44 -6.62
N PHE A 60 1.71 14.50 -6.42
CA PHE A 60 2.03 13.09 -6.18
C PHE A 60 2.38 12.30 -7.46
N ASN A 61 1.92 12.73 -8.64
CA ASN A 61 2.07 12.04 -9.93
C ASN A 61 1.75 10.53 -9.87
N SER A 62 0.47 10.19 -10.00
CA SER A 62 -0.03 8.81 -9.94
C SER A 62 0.58 7.82 -10.94
N THR A 63 1.10 8.31 -12.07
CA THR A 63 1.61 7.45 -13.16
C THR A 63 2.80 6.61 -12.70
N ASP A 64 3.69 7.20 -11.89
CA ASP A 64 4.90 6.52 -11.44
C ASP A 64 4.56 5.36 -10.48
N VAL A 65 3.49 5.50 -9.69
CA VAL A 65 2.98 4.43 -8.81
C VAL A 65 2.45 3.26 -9.65
N TYR A 66 1.66 3.55 -10.69
CA TYR A 66 1.12 2.50 -11.56
C TYR A 66 2.23 1.72 -12.25
N ASP A 67 3.24 2.42 -12.79
CA ASP A 67 4.39 1.77 -13.42
C ASP A 67 5.13 0.83 -12.44
N LYS A 68 5.29 1.22 -11.18
CA LYS A 68 5.90 0.37 -10.14
C LYS A 68 5.05 -0.82 -9.73
N ILE A 69 3.73 -0.66 -9.66
CA ILE A 69 2.82 -1.77 -9.35
C ILE A 69 2.76 -2.76 -10.52
N GLU A 70 2.72 -2.26 -11.75
CA GLU A 70 2.79 -3.11 -12.95
C GLU A 70 4.12 -3.89 -12.99
N GLU A 71 5.24 -3.24 -12.67
CA GLU A 71 6.57 -3.87 -12.51
C GLU A 71 6.55 -4.97 -11.43
N ALA A 72 6.08 -4.65 -10.21
CA ALA A 72 6.02 -5.57 -9.06
C ALA A 72 5.29 -6.86 -9.39
N TYR A 73 4.11 -6.74 -10.01
CA TYR A 73 3.24 -7.88 -10.28
C TYR A 73 3.44 -8.49 -11.66
N LYS A 74 4.41 -7.97 -12.43
CA LYS A 74 4.68 -8.37 -13.82
C LYS A 74 3.39 -8.33 -14.65
N MET A 75 2.59 -7.29 -14.44
CA MET A 75 1.44 -7.03 -15.28
C MET A 75 2.00 -6.77 -16.67
N ILE A 76 1.62 -7.60 -17.65
CA ILE A 76 2.07 -7.40 -19.03
C ILE A 76 1.55 -6.02 -19.41
N PRO A 77 2.41 -5.04 -19.73
CA PRO A 77 1.91 -3.75 -20.14
C PRO A 77 1.06 -4.02 -21.38
N SER A 78 -0.19 -3.57 -21.38
CA SER A 78 -1.00 -3.52 -22.61
C SER A 78 -0.29 -2.73 -23.72
N ARG A 79 0.80 -2.03 -23.38
CA ARG A 79 1.75 -1.32 -24.23
C ARG A 79 2.65 -2.24 -25.09
N SER A 80 2.80 -3.51 -24.73
CA SER A 80 3.67 -4.48 -25.44
C SER A 80 3.14 -4.91 -26.82
N ASN A 81 1.85 -4.69 -27.11
CA ASN A 81 1.24 -4.95 -28.42
C ASN A 81 1.29 -3.76 -29.40
N GLY A 82 2.20 -2.79 -29.19
CA GLY A 82 2.36 -1.64 -30.10
C GLY A 82 1.23 -0.60 -30.02
N ARG A 83 0.29 -0.75 -29.07
CA ARG A 83 -0.70 0.28 -28.74
C ARG A 83 -0.11 1.24 -27.71
N THR A 84 0.48 2.32 -28.20
CA THR A 84 1.09 3.40 -27.42
C THR A 84 0.09 4.16 -26.51
N ASN A 85 -1.22 3.89 -26.62
CA ASN A 85 -2.29 4.57 -25.90
C ASN A 85 -3.09 3.66 -24.94
N ALA A 86 -2.61 2.47 -24.61
CA ALA A 86 -3.32 1.63 -23.63
C ALA A 86 -3.23 2.28 -22.24
N ARG A 87 -4.38 2.63 -21.65
CA ARG A 87 -4.48 3.09 -20.26
C ARG A 87 -4.04 1.97 -19.33
N SER A 88 -3.42 2.33 -18.19
CA SER A 88 -3.12 1.37 -17.12
C SER A 88 -4.43 0.67 -16.69
N PRO A 89 -4.41 -0.63 -16.38
CA PRO A 89 -5.55 -1.31 -15.77
C PRO A 89 -5.76 -0.88 -14.31
N LEU A 90 -4.92 -0.01 -13.76
CA LEU A 90 -4.99 0.43 -12.37
C LEU A 90 -5.77 1.73 -12.22
N SER A 91 -6.61 1.79 -11.19
CA SER A 91 -7.30 3.00 -10.75
C SER A 91 -7.29 3.07 -9.22
N PHE A 92 -7.23 4.28 -8.66
CA PHE A 92 -7.37 4.47 -7.22
C PHE A 92 -8.83 4.29 -6.80
N LEU A 93 -9.05 3.41 -5.83
CA LEU A 93 -10.26 3.37 -5.03
C LEU A 93 -10.20 4.45 -3.94
N ASP A 94 -9.02 4.59 -3.34
CA ASP A 94 -8.75 5.61 -2.33
C ASP A 94 -7.27 5.99 -2.36
N LEU A 95 -6.97 7.23 -1.97
CA LEU A 95 -5.61 7.75 -1.88
C LEU A 95 -5.59 8.88 -0.84
N PHE A 96 -4.89 8.67 0.27
CA PHE A 96 -5.00 9.56 1.43
C PHE A 96 -3.74 9.54 2.29
N VAL A 97 -3.45 10.67 2.95
CA VAL A 97 -2.39 10.76 3.95
C VAL A 97 -2.99 10.55 5.33
N VAL A 98 -2.49 9.56 6.06
CA VAL A 98 -2.84 9.30 7.47
C VAL A 98 -1.82 9.96 8.38
N LYS A 99 -2.30 10.51 9.50
CA LYS A 99 -1.48 11.01 10.61
C LYS A 99 -1.66 10.13 11.85
N TYR A 100 -0.55 9.58 12.33
CA TYR A 100 -0.44 8.94 13.63
C TYR A 100 0.23 9.88 14.62
N THR A 101 -0.31 10.01 15.83
CA THR A 101 0.25 10.85 16.89
C THR A 101 0.50 10.01 18.12
N ALA A 102 1.73 10.04 18.66
CA ALA A 102 2.06 9.29 19.87
C ALA A 102 1.07 9.57 21.02
N GLY A 103 0.44 8.52 21.56
CA GLY A 103 -0.56 8.61 22.62
C GLY A 103 -1.97 9.02 22.18
N ASP A 104 -2.19 9.32 20.89
CA ASP A 104 -3.51 9.65 20.33
C ASP A 104 -3.61 9.18 18.87
N PHE A 105 -4.27 8.03 18.66
CA PHE A 105 -4.29 7.38 17.35
C PHE A 105 -2.86 7.05 16.88
N ASP A 106 -2.12 6.31 17.71
CA ASP A 106 -0.71 5.99 17.50
C ASP A 106 -0.46 4.66 16.79
N GLU A 107 -1.48 3.85 16.55
CA GLU A 107 -1.40 2.56 15.87
C GLU A 107 -2.68 2.26 15.07
N LEU A 108 -2.61 1.25 14.22
CA LEU A 108 -3.77 0.72 13.51
C LEU A 108 -3.79 -0.81 13.64
N ASN A 109 -4.89 -1.33 14.18
CA ASN A 109 -5.07 -2.76 14.40
C ASN A 109 -4.89 -3.59 13.11
N MET A 110 -4.56 -4.86 13.26
CA MET A 110 -4.42 -5.79 12.15
C MET A 110 -5.76 -5.93 11.39
N HIS A 111 -5.71 -5.80 10.06
CA HIS A 111 -6.85 -5.86 9.16
C HIS A 111 -6.44 -6.29 7.75
N ARG A 112 -7.44 -6.47 6.89
CA ARG A 112 -7.29 -6.57 5.43
C ARG A 112 -8.02 -5.40 4.80
N ASP A 113 -7.51 -4.91 3.68
CA ASP A 113 -8.12 -3.82 2.93
C ASP A 113 -9.26 -4.30 2.04
N GLY A 114 -10.13 -3.35 1.69
CA GLY A 114 -11.17 -3.56 0.66
C GLY A 114 -10.61 -3.65 -0.77
N SER A 115 -9.33 -3.37 -0.98
CA SER A 115 -8.65 -3.38 -2.28
C SER A 115 -7.94 -4.71 -2.57
N LEU A 116 -7.62 -4.95 -3.84
CA LEU A 116 -6.74 -6.05 -4.23
C LEU A 116 -5.26 -5.71 -4.01
N ILE A 117 -4.90 -4.46 -4.28
CA ILE A 117 -3.55 -3.92 -4.17
C ILE A 117 -3.60 -2.71 -3.27
N SER A 118 -2.66 -2.65 -2.34
CA SER A 118 -2.45 -1.52 -1.44
C SER A 118 -1.00 -1.12 -1.45
N PHE A 119 -0.74 0.13 -1.14
CA PHE A 119 0.61 0.55 -0.80
C PHE A 119 0.62 1.48 0.41
N THR A 120 1.78 1.50 1.06
CA THR A 120 2.15 2.51 2.04
C THR A 120 3.42 3.22 1.60
N LEU A 121 3.48 4.52 1.84
CA LEU A 121 4.62 5.36 1.50
C LEU A 121 4.85 6.33 2.68
N PRO A 122 5.79 6.05 3.59
CA PRO A 122 6.09 6.94 4.71
C PRO A 122 6.53 8.31 4.20
N LEU A 123 6.02 9.39 4.78
CA LEU A 123 6.33 10.76 4.37
C LEU A 123 7.21 11.51 5.38
N SER A 124 7.35 10.98 6.59
CA SER A 124 8.06 11.60 7.71
C SER A 124 9.11 10.68 8.32
N GLU A 125 10.20 11.24 8.83
CA GLU A 125 11.27 10.52 9.54
C GLU A 125 11.40 10.90 11.03
N GLU A 126 10.87 12.05 11.44
CA GLU A 126 11.07 12.61 12.78
C GLU A 126 10.12 12.00 13.83
N HIS A 127 10.04 10.67 13.91
CA HIS A 127 9.23 9.92 14.88
C HIS A 127 9.94 8.65 15.39
N GLU A 128 9.47 8.11 16.51
CA GLU A 128 9.93 6.80 17.01
C GLU A 128 8.78 5.79 16.95
N GLY A 129 9.11 4.51 16.73
CA GLY A 129 8.13 3.46 16.47
C GLY A 129 7.51 3.56 15.07
N GLY A 130 6.31 2.99 14.91
CA GLY A 130 5.62 2.95 13.62
C GLY A 130 5.95 1.70 12.80
N GLY A 131 5.96 1.88 11.48
CA GLY A 131 6.10 0.79 10.51
C GLY A 131 4.77 0.21 10.05
N THR A 132 4.85 -0.78 9.16
CA THR A 132 3.70 -1.56 8.69
C THR A 132 3.95 -3.01 9.06
N THR A 133 3.14 -3.54 9.97
CA THR A 133 3.26 -4.90 10.50
C THR A 133 2.47 -5.85 9.61
N PHE A 134 3.05 -6.99 9.24
CA PHE A 134 2.39 -8.02 8.44
C PHE A 134 2.40 -9.34 9.22
N GLU A 135 1.24 -9.98 9.33
CA GLU A 135 1.09 -11.27 10.00
C GLU A 135 2.03 -12.33 9.39
N CYS A 136 2.14 -12.35 8.06
CA CYS A 136 2.99 -13.32 7.36
C CYS A 136 4.50 -13.12 7.55
N LEU A 137 4.93 -11.99 8.14
CA LEU A 137 6.31 -11.73 8.50
C LEU A 137 6.56 -11.98 10.00
N GLN A 138 5.52 -12.25 10.79
CA GLN A 138 5.66 -12.63 12.19
C GLN A 138 6.14 -14.10 12.25
N ASP A 139 7.14 -14.33 13.09
CA ASP A 139 7.97 -15.52 13.08
C ASP A 139 7.34 -16.63 13.93
N ASP A 140 6.92 -17.73 13.30
CA ASP A 140 6.51 -18.99 13.96
C ASP A 140 7.48 -20.16 13.64
N GLY A 141 8.67 -19.88 13.10
CA GLY A 141 9.74 -20.86 12.89
C GLY A 141 9.94 -21.34 11.44
N ASP A 142 11.21 -21.41 11.05
CA ASP A 142 11.84 -22.19 9.98
C ASP A 142 11.34 -22.10 8.51
N ASP A 143 10.33 -21.32 8.14
CA ASP A 143 9.87 -21.18 6.73
C ASP A 143 9.92 -19.73 6.20
N HIS A 144 11.09 -19.09 6.30
CA HIS A 144 11.33 -17.72 5.76
C HIS A 144 11.32 -17.65 4.21
N ASP A 145 11.18 -18.77 3.49
CA ASP A 145 11.22 -18.82 2.02
C ASP A 145 9.89 -18.39 1.35
N ARG A 146 8.83 -18.13 2.13
CA ARG A 146 7.48 -17.86 1.58
C ARG A 146 7.12 -16.40 1.36
N VAL A 147 7.77 -15.46 2.04
CA VAL A 147 7.47 -14.02 1.90
C VAL A 147 8.71 -13.31 1.38
N LEU A 148 8.69 -13.03 0.08
CA LEU A 148 9.75 -12.25 -0.55
C LEU A 148 9.43 -10.76 -0.35
N VAL A 149 10.23 -10.11 0.50
CA VAL A 149 10.36 -8.65 0.50
C VAL A 149 11.32 -8.31 -0.63
N HIS A 150 10.78 -7.94 -1.78
CA HIS A 150 11.56 -7.56 -2.95
C HIS A 150 12.03 -6.12 -2.82
N GLY A 151 13.21 -5.91 -2.24
CA GLY A 151 13.92 -4.62 -2.23
C GLY A 151 15.23 -4.73 -2.99
N VAL A 152 15.41 -3.96 -4.06
CA VAL A 152 16.72 -3.84 -4.71
C VAL A 152 17.48 -2.75 -3.98
N ASN A 153 18.61 -3.09 -3.34
CA ASN A 153 19.46 -2.25 -2.47
C ASN A 153 19.08 -2.29 -0.96
N THR A 154 20.02 -1.92 -0.08
CA THR A 154 19.90 -2.01 1.40
C THR A 154 19.48 -0.69 2.07
N ASP A 155 19.34 0.40 1.33
CA ASP A 155 19.03 1.73 1.88
C ASP A 155 17.55 2.12 1.72
N TRP A 156 16.65 1.26 2.19
CA TRP A 156 15.20 1.52 2.21
C TRP A 156 14.58 1.40 3.58
N GLY A 157 15.29 0.80 4.55
CA GLY A 157 14.76 0.48 5.85
C GLY A 157 15.17 -0.91 6.32
N GLU A 158 14.36 -1.48 7.20
CA GLU A 158 14.56 -2.82 7.74
C GLU A 158 13.24 -3.59 7.93
N VAL A 159 13.33 -4.92 8.03
CA VAL A 159 12.25 -5.75 8.57
C VAL A 159 12.66 -6.20 9.97
N LYS A 160 11.81 -5.94 10.97
CA LYS A 160 12.06 -6.34 12.35
C LYS A 160 10.76 -6.79 12.99
N ASN A 161 10.75 -7.99 13.59
CA ASN A 161 9.60 -8.56 14.29
C ASN A 161 8.29 -8.48 13.48
N GLY A 162 8.33 -8.94 12.23
CA GLY A 162 7.18 -8.89 11.32
C GLY A 162 6.77 -7.49 10.84
N THR A 163 7.56 -6.46 11.12
CA THR A 163 7.25 -5.07 10.78
C THR A 163 8.25 -4.52 9.78
N VAL A 164 7.72 -3.94 8.69
CA VAL A 164 8.49 -3.22 7.69
C VAL A 164 8.65 -1.77 8.15
N HIS A 165 9.88 -1.39 8.46
CA HIS A 165 10.28 -0.03 8.83
C HIS A 165 10.93 0.66 7.64
N ALA A 166 10.11 1.10 6.70
CA ALA A 166 10.58 1.81 5.50
C ALA A 166 10.90 3.29 5.79
N ARG A 167 11.94 3.80 5.15
CA ARG A 167 12.33 5.23 5.17
C ARG A 167 11.31 6.08 4.43
N ALA A 168 11.24 7.36 4.77
CA ALA A 168 10.41 8.31 4.06
C ALA A 168 10.74 8.34 2.56
N GLY A 169 9.69 8.36 1.75
CA GLY A 169 9.78 8.29 0.29
C GLY A 169 9.93 6.89 -0.27
N THR A 170 10.01 5.84 0.55
CA THR A 170 10.01 4.45 0.09
C THR A 170 8.59 3.97 -0.15
N LEU A 171 8.31 3.44 -1.35
CA LEU A 171 7.01 2.87 -1.69
C LEU A 171 7.00 1.37 -1.34
N VAL A 172 6.06 0.95 -0.50
CA VAL A 172 5.86 -0.45 -0.09
C VAL A 172 4.51 -0.93 -0.64
N VAL A 173 4.54 -1.82 -1.64
CA VAL A 173 3.36 -2.37 -2.31
C VAL A 173 3.10 -3.78 -1.79
N HIS A 174 1.85 -4.09 -1.48
CA HIS A 174 1.42 -5.43 -1.08
C HIS A 174 0.01 -5.71 -1.57
N SER A 175 -0.44 -6.96 -1.45
CA SER A 175 -1.86 -7.22 -1.65
C SER A 175 -2.65 -6.61 -0.49
N GLY A 176 -3.73 -5.89 -0.80
CA GLY A 176 -4.67 -5.38 0.21
C GLY A 176 -5.31 -6.52 1.01
N LYS A 177 -5.31 -7.74 0.47
CA LYS A 177 -5.80 -8.92 1.17
C LYS A 177 -4.82 -9.47 2.18
N MET A 178 -3.58 -8.99 2.30
CA MET A 178 -2.67 -9.44 3.37
C MET A 178 -3.11 -8.89 4.73
N MET A 179 -3.02 -9.71 5.78
CA MET A 179 -3.33 -9.29 7.15
C MET A 179 -2.18 -8.39 7.65
N HIS A 180 -2.47 -7.12 7.88
CA HIS A 180 -1.46 -6.11 8.20
C HIS A 180 -2.02 -4.98 9.10
N GLY A 181 -1.15 -4.19 9.70
CA GLY A 181 -1.53 -3.10 10.60
C GLY A 181 -0.46 -2.01 10.68
N GLY A 182 -0.81 -0.88 11.29
CA GLY A 182 0.10 0.23 11.55
C GLY A 182 0.78 0.04 12.90
N GLY A 183 2.10 -0.14 12.91
CA GLY A 183 2.86 -0.28 14.15
C GLY A 183 2.75 0.95 15.04
N LYS A 184 2.90 0.76 16.35
CA LYS A 184 2.73 1.82 17.35
C LYS A 184 3.79 2.92 17.26
N VAL A 185 3.35 4.17 17.14
CA VAL A 185 4.19 5.37 17.22
C VAL A 185 4.36 5.78 18.68
N THR A 186 5.61 5.83 19.15
CA THR A 186 5.91 6.10 20.56
C THR A 186 6.36 7.54 20.81
N LYS A 187 6.69 8.29 19.76
CA LYS A 187 7.12 9.69 19.85
C LYS A 187 6.83 10.46 18.58
N ASN A 188 6.43 11.74 18.72
CA ASN A 188 6.11 12.68 17.65
C ASN A 188 4.97 12.17 16.73
N ASN A 189 4.89 12.74 15.52
CA ASN A 189 3.87 12.42 14.52
C ASN A 189 4.49 11.64 13.36
N ARG A 190 3.81 10.58 12.94
CA ARG A 190 4.13 9.83 11.72
C ARG A 190 3.08 10.09 10.67
N TYR A 191 3.52 10.40 9.44
CA TYR A 191 2.67 10.60 8.29
C TYR A 191 2.95 9.54 7.23
N VAL A 192 1.90 8.95 6.69
CA VAL A 192 2.00 7.89 5.69
C VAL A 192 0.98 8.17 4.59
N LEU A 193 1.43 8.19 3.34
CA LEU A 193 0.51 8.14 2.21
C LEU A 193 0.11 6.69 1.97
N VAL A 194 -1.19 6.45 1.91
CA VAL A 194 -1.80 5.13 1.68
C VAL A 194 -2.61 5.22 0.40
N GLY A 195 -2.54 4.20 -0.43
CA GLY A 195 -3.37 4.10 -1.62
C GLY A 195 -3.92 2.70 -1.82
N PHE A 196 -5.20 2.66 -2.17
CA PHE A 196 -5.96 1.46 -2.46
C PHE A 196 -6.29 1.44 -3.95
N LEU A 197 -5.94 0.35 -4.62
CA LEU A 197 -6.10 0.24 -6.06
C LEU A 197 -7.06 -0.88 -6.46
N HIS A 198 -7.84 -0.56 -7.48
CA HIS A 198 -8.60 -1.53 -8.26
C HIS A 198 -7.83 -1.92 -9.52
N VAL A 199 -8.11 -3.12 -10.00
CA VAL A 199 -7.54 -3.66 -11.24
C VAL A 199 -8.68 -3.91 -12.23
N GLU A 200 -8.84 -3.00 -13.18
CA GLU A 200 -9.82 -3.09 -14.26
C GLU A 200 -9.19 -3.81 -15.46
N SER A 201 -9.50 -5.10 -15.64
CA SER A 201 -9.11 -5.80 -16.85
C SER A 201 -10.05 -6.94 -17.21
N LYS A 202 -10.29 -7.10 -18.50
CA LYS A 202 -10.98 -8.26 -19.11
C LYS A 202 -10.00 -9.34 -19.58
N ASP A 203 -8.71 -9.13 -19.36
CA ASP A 203 -7.65 -10.05 -19.76
C ASP A 203 -7.58 -11.25 -18.81
N GLU A 204 -7.47 -12.47 -19.35
CA GLU A 204 -7.41 -13.70 -18.55
C GLU A 204 -6.19 -13.76 -17.62
N ASP A 205 -5.05 -13.23 -18.03
CA ASP A 205 -3.84 -13.22 -17.21
C ASP A 205 -3.99 -12.23 -16.05
N MET A 206 -4.67 -11.11 -16.28
CA MET A 206 -5.04 -10.18 -15.21
C MET A 206 -6.05 -10.80 -14.24
N PHE A 207 -7.03 -11.56 -14.74
CA PHE A 207 -7.96 -12.31 -13.89
C PHE A 207 -7.23 -13.35 -13.02
N ARG A 208 -6.25 -14.07 -13.58
CA ARG A 208 -5.40 -15.01 -12.82
C ARG A 208 -4.55 -14.28 -11.76
N LEU A 209 -4.04 -13.09 -12.07
CA LEU A 209 -3.33 -12.25 -11.10
C LEU A 209 -4.26 -11.81 -9.96
N CYS A 210 -5.44 -11.26 -10.27
CA CYS A 210 -6.42 -10.87 -9.25
C CYS A 210 -6.79 -12.04 -8.34
N LYS A 211 -7.05 -13.22 -8.92
CA LYS A 211 -7.28 -14.46 -8.16
C LYS A 211 -6.11 -14.87 -7.26
N ARG A 212 -4.87 -14.58 -7.65
CA ARG A 212 -3.68 -14.85 -6.83
C ARG A 212 -3.57 -13.88 -5.66
N LEU A 213 -3.78 -12.59 -5.90
CA LEU A 213 -3.76 -11.54 -4.86
C LEU A 213 -4.89 -11.76 -3.85
N ALA A 214 -6.07 -12.17 -4.33
CA ALA A 214 -7.23 -12.46 -3.50
C ALA A 214 -7.10 -13.74 -2.64
N ARG A 215 -6.03 -14.55 -2.77
CA ARG A 215 -5.91 -15.82 -2.04
C ARG A 215 -5.89 -15.65 -0.52
N PHE A 216 -5.55 -14.47 -0.03
CA PHE A 216 -5.56 -14.16 1.40
C PHE A 216 -6.95 -13.84 1.97
N ASP A 217 -7.98 -13.68 1.14
CA ASP A 217 -9.36 -13.48 1.61
C ASP A 217 -10.01 -14.77 2.13
N ALA A 218 -9.41 -15.94 1.87
CA ALA A 218 -9.97 -17.21 2.31
C ALA A 218 -9.45 -17.56 3.73
N PRO A 219 -10.29 -17.51 4.80
CA PRO A 219 -10.06 -18.42 5.91
C PRO A 219 -10.05 -19.83 5.32
N GLU A 220 -9.17 -20.72 5.79
CA GLU A 220 -9.20 -22.13 5.42
C GLU A 220 -10.59 -22.73 5.73
N LYS A 221 -11.53 -22.66 4.79
CA LYS A 221 -12.60 -23.62 4.46
C LYS A 221 -13.71 -22.98 3.61
N ARG A 222 -13.93 -23.64 2.46
CA ARG A 222 -15.15 -23.71 1.63
C ARG A 222 -15.49 -22.51 0.75
N GLY A 223 -15.08 -22.63 -0.51
CA GLY A 223 -15.94 -22.40 -1.69
C GLY A 223 -16.51 -21.00 -1.86
N TYR A 224 -15.72 -20.10 -2.44
CA TYR A 224 -16.23 -18.89 -3.09
C TYR A 224 -16.33 -19.12 -4.60
N SER A 225 -17.43 -18.66 -5.21
CA SER A 225 -17.61 -18.68 -6.66
C SER A 225 -16.93 -17.43 -7.27
N ALA A 226 -16.76 -17.41 -8.59
CA ALA A 226 -16.18 -16.26 -9.29
C ALA A 226 -17.02 -14.96 -9.15
N GLU A 227 -18.26 -15.07 -8.67
CA GLU A 227 -19.18 -13.95 -8.49
C GLU A 227 -18.92 -13.19 -7.19
N ASP A 228 -18.24 -13.79 -6.21
CA ASP A 228 -17.92 -13.18 -4.90
C ASP A 228 -16.68 -12.25 -4.94
N LEU A 229 -16.00 -12.16 -6.10
CA LEU A 229 -14.76 -11.39 -6.31
C LEU A 229 -14.97 -10.07 -7.08
N LEU A 230 -16.21 -9.67 -7.32
CA LEU A 230 -16.57 -8.40 -7.95
C LEU A 230 -17.63 -7.69 -7.07
N PRO A 231 -17.64 -6.35 -7.00
CA PRO A 231 -18.62 -5.61 -6.21
C PRO A 231 -20.07 -5.82 -6.66
#